data_AF-A0A7S1ZMU5-F1
#
_entry.id   AF-A0A7S1ZMU5-F1
#
_cell.length_a   1.000
_cell.length_b   1.000
_cell.length_c   1.000
_cell.angle_alpha   90.00
_cell.angle_beta   90.00
_cell.angle_gamma   90.00
#
_symmetry.space_group_name_H-M   'P 1'
#
loop_
_entity.id
_entity.type
_entity.pdbx_description
1 polymer ?
#
loop_
_entity_poly.entity_id
_entity_poly.type
_entity_poly.pdbx_seq_one_letter_code
_entity_poly.pdbx_strand_id
1 'polypeptide(L)'
;VTRSRRQEVLDYIRQMQGSEVYEGVPVPDGSQTEGWTNFVRKHRIMTSVFFAVITVSAVLLALMNSSSRPTVDPTPPPEEKSILESPLVETERPTHLPSSVPATQQPTGSPSTSRFMDLKTSVISSLPTNFGWNTMKALEDGDSPQSRALHWLAHNDSYFVDPSDVIGVKQRFVLATLFYSTGGEEWISKSFIYLGGEWGGFMSNQSECEWYITDI
;
A
#
# COMPACT_ATOMS: atom_id res chain seq x y z
N VAL A 1 12.55 40.86 18.07
CA VAL A 1 12.91 39.64 18.83
C VAL A 1 12.30 38.45 18.10
N THR A 2 13.08 37.75 17.28
CA THR A 2 12.62 36.59 16.51
C THR A 2 12.73 35.34 17.39
N ARG A 3 11.58 34.75 17.76
CA ARG A 3 11.58 33.44 18.42
C ARG A 3 12.04 32.39 17.41
N SER A 4 12.94 31.50 17.84
CA SER A 4 13.37 30.37 17.03
C SER A 4 12.18 29.42 16.80
N ARG A 5 12.04 28.87 15.58
CA ARG A 5 11.03 27.83 15.26
C ARG A 5 11.07 26.65 16.23
N ARG A 6 12.24 26.36 16.83
CA ARG A 6 12.37 25.34 17.87
C ARG A 6 11.51 25.66 19.10
N GLN A 7 11.40 26.93 19.46
CA GLN A 7 10.64 27.37 20.62
C GLN A 7 9.12 27.30 20.36
N GLU A 8 8.69 27.59 19.13
CA GLU A 8 7.28 27.45 18.73
C GLU A 8 6.81 25.99 18.79
N VAL A 9 7.65 25.05 18.35
CA VAL A 9 7.33 23.61 18.42
C VAL A 9 7.27 23.12 19.87
N LEU A 10 8.17 23.59 20.74
CA LEU A 10 8.15 23.21 22.16
C LEU A 10 6.94 23.78 22.90
N ASP A 11 6.54 25.01 22.58
CA ASP A 11 5.34 25.63 23.14
C ASP A 11 4.08 24.87 22.68
N TYR A 12 4.03 24.42 21.43
CA TYR A 12 2.95 23.59 20.90
C TYR A 12 2.85 22.22 21.59
N ILE A 13 3.97 21.54 21.79
CA ILE A 13 4.00 20.23 22.50
C ILE A 13 3.53 20.40 23.95
N ARG A 14 3.95 21.48 24.62
CA ARG A 14 3.54 21.78 26.00
C ARG A 14 2.03 22.08 26.08
N GLN A 15 1.48 22.75 25.07
CA GLN A 15 0.04 23.01 24.99
C GLN A 15 -0.77 21.72 24.80
N MET A 16 -0.27 20.77 24.02
CA MET A 16 -0.92 19.47 23.82
C MET A 16 -0.91 18.60 25.08
N GLN A 17 0.14 18.68 25.90
CA GLN A 17 0.27 17.89 27.13
C GLN A 17 -0.51 18.47 28.33
N GLY A 18 -1.00 19.71 28.25
CA GLY A 18 -1.61 20.43 29.37
C GLY A 18 -3.13 20.38 29.48
N SER A 19 -3.85 19.63 28.62
CA SER A 19 -5.31 19.75 28.52
C SER A 19 -6.14 18.55 28.99
N GLU A 20 -5.54 17.47 29.50
CA GLU A 20 -6.31 16.36 30.09
C GLU A 20 -6.51 16.55 31.60
N VAL A 21 -7.34 17.52 31.97
CA VAL A 21 -8.08 17.48 33.24
C VAL A 21 -9.49 17.01 32.91
N TYR A 22 -9.66 15.70 32.78
CA TYR A 22 -10.98 15.06 32.75
C TYR A 22 -11.51 14.98 34.18
N GLU A 23 -12.08 16.07 34.69
CA GLU A 23 -12.97 16.01 35.85
C GLU A 23 -14.34 15.48 35.39
N GLY A 24 -14.75 14.33 35.92
CA GLY A 24 -16.16 13.95 35.95
C GLY A 24 -16.62 12.72 35.15
N VAL A 25 -15.76 11.74 34.87
CA VAL A 25 -16.24 10.45 34.34
C VAL A 25 -16.63 9.53 35.51
N PRO A 26 -17.88 9.04 35.60
CA PRO A 26 -18.28 8.11 36.65
C PRO A 26 -17.49 6.80 36.57
N VAL A 27 -16.97 6.37 37.72
CA VAL A 27 -16.20 5.13 37.87
C VAL A 27 -17.08 3.93 37.48
N PRO A 28 -16.71 3.14 36.47
CA PRO A 28 -17.44 1.93 36.13
C PRO A 28 -17.21 0.85 37.20
N ASP A 29 -18.28 0.14 37.54
CA ASP A 29 -18.28 -1.02 38.43
C ASP A 29 -17.25 -2.08 37.99
N GLY A 30 -16.62 -2.73 38.97
CA GLY A 30 -15.31 -3.41 38.92
C GLY A 30 -15.20 -4.67 38.06
N SER A 31 -16.05 -4.87 37.06
CA SER A 31 -16.02 -6.03 36.15
C SER A 31 -15.44 -5.75 34.75
N GLN A 32 -15.10 -4.49 34.41
CA GLN A 32 -14.55 -4.11 33.09
C GLN A 32 -13.06 -3.67 33.07
N THR A 33 -12.36 -3.73 34.21
CA THR A 33 -10.99 -3.19 34.32
C THR A 33 -9.91 -4.03 33.62
N GLU A 34 -10.16 -5.32 33.36
CA GLU A 34 -9.20 -6.19 32.66
C GLU A 34 -9.10 -5.90 31.15
N GLY A 35 -10.19 -5.45 30.52
CA GLY A 35 -10.17 -5.08 29.09
C GLY A 35 -9.40 -3.79 28.84
N TRP A 36 -9.57 -2.80 29.71
CA TRP A 36 -8.96 -1.47 29.56
C TRP A 36 -7.45 -1.47 29.75
N THR A 37 -6.93 -2.23 30.72
CA THR A 37 -5.48 -2.32 30.95
C THR A 37 -4.76 -3.01 29.80
N ASN A 38 -5.38 -4.01 29.18
CA ASN A 38 -4.85 -4.67 27.98
C ASN A 38 -4.90 -3.77 26.75
N PHE A 39 -5.95 -2.96 26.57
CA PHE A 39 -6.05 -1.98 25.49
C PHE A 39 -4.95 -0.90 25.59
N VAL A 40 -4.77 -0.30 26.77
CA VAL A 40 -3.74 0.73 27.00
C VAL A 40 -2.33 0.15 26.84
N ARG A 41 -2.10 -1.09 27.28
CA ARG A 41 -0.81 -1.78 27.11
C ARG A 41 -0.52 -2.07 25.64
N LYS A 42 -1.51 -2.56 24.87
CA LYS A 42 -1.38 -2.83 23.44
C LYS A 42 -1.12 -1.54 22.65
N HIS A 43 -1.78 -0.44 23.01
CA HIS A 43 -1.59 0.86 22.36
C HIS A 43 -0.21 1.47 22.64
N ARG A 44 0.32 1.32 23.87
CA ARG A 44 1.70 1.72 24.21
C ARG A 44 2.76 0.92 23.46
N ILE A 45 2.54 -0.37 23.25
CA ILE A 45 3.48 -1.22 22.47
C ILE A 45 3.43 -0.84 21.00
N MET A 46 2.24 -0.68 20.41
CA MET A 46 2.10 -0.26 19.00
C MET A 46 2.74 1.11 18.72
N THR A 47 2.50 2.09 19.59
CA THR A 47 3.10 3.43 19.41
C THR A 47 4.61 3.38 19.52
N SER A 48 5.17 2.62 20.46
CA SER A 48 6.63 2.44 20.58
C SER A 48 7.27 1.79 19.35
N VAL A 49 6.63 0.77 18.77
CA VAL A 49 7.13 0.10 17.55
C VAL A 49 7.07 1.05 16.35
N PHE A 50 5.99 1.81 16.21
CA PHE A 50 5.83 2.77 15.12
C PHE A 50 6.91 3.86 15.15
N PHE A 51 7.23 4.41 16.34
CA PHE A 51 8.32 5.38 16.47
C PHE A 51 9.70 4.77 16.20
N ALA A 52 9.95 3.51 16.59
CA ALA A 52 11.20 2.82 16.30
C ALA A 52 11.40 2.59 14.79
N VAL A 53 10.35 2.22 14.06
CA VAL A 53 10.42 2.01 12.60
C VAL A 53 10.68 3.34 11.87
N ILE A 54 10.04 4.43 12.30
CA ILE A 54 10.27 5.76 11.72
C ILE A 54 11.70 6.24 11.96
N THR A 55 12.24 6.07 13.17
CA THR A 55 13.62 6.51 13.48
C THR A 55 14.66 5.70 12.71
N VAL A 56 14.50 4.38 12.61
CA VAL A 56 15.39 3.52 11.82
C VAL A 56 15.32 3.87 10.33
N SER A 57 14.13 4.10 9.78
CA SER A 57 13.95 4.51 8.39
C SER A 57 14.59 5.87 8.09
N ALA A 58 14.43 6.86 8.99
CA ALA A 58 15.04 8.17 8.86
C ALA A 58 16.58 8.10 8.92
N VAL A 59 17.13 7.25 9.78
CA VAL A 59 18.58 7.02 9.87
C VAL A 59 19.10 6.33 8.61
N LEU A 60 18.41 5.31 8.10
CA LEU A 60 18.78 4.64 6.84
C LEU A 60 18.75 5.60 5.65
N LEU A 61 17.71 6.44 5.54
CA LEU A 61 17.64 7.48 4.52
C LEU A 61 18.79 8.50 4.65
N ALA A 62 19.13 8.90 5.88
CA ALA A 62 20.26 9.81 6.11
C ALA A 62 21.62 9.17 5.74
N LEU A 63 21.80 7.87 6.01
CA LEU A 63 23.00 7.12 5.66
C LEU A 63 23.12 6.91 4.15
N MET A 64 22.01 6.59 3.47
CA MET A 64 21.98 6.47 2.00
C MET A 64 22.29 7.80 1.31
N ASN A 65 21.81 8.92 1.85
CA ASN A 65 22.09 10.25 1.31
C ASN A 65 23.53 10.74 1.60
N SER A 66 24.29 10.06 2.47
CA SER A 66 25.65 10.45 2.84
C SER A 66 26.73 9.92 1.88
N SER A 67 26.39 9.02 0.95
CA SER A 67 27.39 8.33 0.10
C SER A 67 27.64 8.91 -1.29
N SER A 68 26.92 9.93 -1.75
CA SER A 68 27.16 10.52 -3.07
C SER A 68 28.16 11.68 -3.01
N ARG A 69 29.43 11.38 -2.76
CA ARG A 69 30.52 12.28 -3.17
C ARG A 69 30.83 11.96 -4.63
N PRO A 70 30.59 12.87 -5.59
CA PRO A 70 30.88 12.61 -7.00
C PRO A 70 32.41 12.59 -7.17
N THR A 71 32.99 11.40 -7.23
CA THR A 71 34.32 11.21 -7.80
C THR A 71 34.15 11.34 -9.31
N VAL A 72 34.66 12.45 -9.86
CA VAL A 72 34.79 12.64 -11.31
C VAL A 72 35.86 11.68 -11.78
N ASP A 73 35.45 10.50 -12.24
CA ASP A 73 36.34 9.52 -12.87
C ASP A 73 36.46 9.88 -14.36
N PRO A 74 37.68 10.02 -14.91
CA PRO A 74 37.89 10.36 -16.31
C PRO A 74 37.30 9.32 -17.26
N THR A 75 36.46 9.81 -18.16
CA THR A 75 35.84 9.12 -19.29
C THR A 75 36.81 8.23 -20.07
N PRO A 76 36.59 6.91 -20.14
CA PRO A 76 37.28 6.06 -21.11
C PRO A 76 36.76 6.30 -22.54
N PRO A 77 37.61 6.11 -23.56
CA PRO A 77 37.28 6.34 -24.97
C PRO A 77 36.18 5.38 -25.49
N PRO A 78 35.48 5.74 -26.57
CA PRO A 78 34.38 4.96 -27.12
C PRO A 78 34.92 3.67 -27.76
N GLU A 79 34.51 2.52 -27.22
CA GLU A 79 34.84 1.21 -27.80
C GLU A 79 33.79 0.82 -28.85
N GLU A 80 34.34 0.40 -29.99
CA GLU A 80 33.69 0.16 -31.27
C GLU A 80 33.20 -1.29 -31.38
N LYS A 81 31.90 -1.44 -31.67
CA LYS A 81 31.31 -2.42 -32.60
C LYS A 81 31.52 -3.93 -32.34
N SER A 82 30.41 -4.63 -32.08
CA SER A 82 30.17 -5.91 -32.76
C SER A 82 28.68 -6.24 -32.79
N ILE A 83 28.13 -6.20 -34.00
CA ILE A 83 26.80 -6.72 -34.34
C ILE A 83 27.02 -8.21 -34.59
N LEU A 84 26.52 -9.07 -33.70
CA LEU A 84 26.36 -10.49 -34.00
C LEU A 84 24.88 -10.79 -34.17
N GLU A 85 24.52 -10.81 -35.45
CA GLU A 85 23.28 -11.31 -36.04
C GLU A 85 23.03 -12.74 -35.55
N SER A 86 21.86 -12.98 -34.92
CA SER A 86 21.45 -14.32 -34.50
C SER A 86 20.27 -14.80 -35.36
N PRO A 87 20.24 -16.09 -35.74
CA PRO A 87 19.41 -16.58 -36.85
C PRO A 87 17.94 -16.70 -36.47
N LEU A 88 17.07 -16.27 -37.37
CA LEU A 88 15.65 -16.62 -37.39
C LEU A 88 15.51 -18.14 -37.57
N VAL A 89 15.13 -18.85 -36.50
CA VAL A 89 14.65 -20.23 -36.60
C VAL A 89 13.14 -20.19 -36.80
N GLU A 90 12.74 -20.37 -38.05
CA GLU A 90 11.37 -20.60 -38.48
C GLU A 90 10.97 -22.01 -38.03
N THR A 91 10.12 -22.10 -37.00
CA THR A 91 9.54 -23.39 -36.56
C THR A 91 8.15 -23.54 -37.14
N GLU A 92 8.03 -24.54 -38.01
CA GLU A 92 6.80 -24.90 -38.68
C GLU A 92 5.69 -25.38 -37.74
N ARG A 93 4.49 -25.05 -38.20
CA ARG A 93 3.13 -25.33 -37.75
C ARG A 93 2.84 -26.82 -37.54
N PRO A 94 2.03 -27.18 -36.53
CA PRO A 94 1.00 -28.21 -36.75
C PRO A 94 -0.42 -27.65 -36.74
N THR A 95 -1.10 -27.85 -37.87
CA THR A 95 -2.53 -27.65 -38.08
C THR A 95 -3.31 -28.67 -37.25
N HIS A 96 -4.11 -28.22 -36.30
CA HIS A 96 -5.15 -29.05 -35.67
C HIS A 96 -6.53 -28.39 -35.77
N LEU A 97 -7.50 -29.27 -36.01
CA LEU A 97 -8.87 -29.06 -36.48
C LEU A 97 -9.74 -28.12 -35.60
N PRO A 98 -10.82 -27.57 -36.17
CA PRO A 98 -11.84 -26.86 -35.39
C PRO A 98 -12.59 -27.83 -34.47
N SER A 99 -12.31 -27.75 -33.17
CA SER A 99 -13.13 -28.35 -32.12
C SER A 99 -14.28 -27.40 -31.82
N SER A 100 -15.51 -27.83 -32.11
CA SER A 100 -16.75 -27.14 -31.72
C SER A 100 -16.95 -27.29 -30.21
N VAL A 101 -16.23 -26.50 -29.43
CA VAL A 101 -16.45 -26.37 -27.98
C VAL A 101 -17.62 -25.41 -27.78
N PRO A 102 -18.59 -25.70 -26.90
CA PRO A 102 -19.68 -24.78 -26.59
C PRO A 102 -19.09 -23.44 -26.15
N ALA A 103 -19.57 -22.34 -26.75
CA ALA A 103 -19.17 -20.99 -26.39
C ALA A 103 -19.36 -20.81 -24.89
N THR A 104 -18.26 -20.91 -24.15
CA THR A 104 -18.21 -20.53 -22.76
C THR A 104 -18.53 -19.04 -22.78
N GLN A 105 -19.62 -18.65 -22.14
CA GLN A 105 -19.99 -17.24 -21.98
C GLN A 105 -18.89 -16.58 -21.16
N GLN A 106 -17.80 -16.23 -21.82
CA GLN A 106 -16.74 -15.41 -21.26
C GLN A 106 -17.41 -14.06 -21.03
N PRO A 107 -17.58 -13.62 -19.77
CA PRO A 107 -18.18 -12.33 -19.50
C PRO A 107 -17.31 -11.28 -20.17
N THR A 108 -17.76 -10.81 -21.33
CA THR A 108 -17.12 -9.76 -22.13
C THR A 108 -17.59 -8.40 -21.62
N GLY A 109 -17.81 -8.29 -20.31
CA GLY A 109 -17.92 -7.01 -19.67
C GLY A 109 -16.51 -6.52 -19.48
N SER A 110 -15.99 -5.74 -20.43
CA SER A 110 -14.88 -4.83 -20.12
C SER A 110 -15.22 -4.21 -18.77
N PRO A 111 -14.34 -4.34 -17.76
CA PRO A 111 -14.66 -3.86 -16.45
C PRO A 111 -15.13 -2.42 -16.54
N SER A 112 -16.30 -2.18 -15.97
CA SER A 112 -17.07 -1.01 -16.32
C SER A 112 -16.25 0.23 -15.96
N THR A 113 -15.99 1.08 -16.95
CA THR A 113 -15.45 2.42 -16.70
C THR A 113 -16.25 3.13 -15.58
N SER A 114 -17.53 2.77 -15.42
CA SER A 114 -18.37 3.13 -14.26
C SER A 114 -17.75 2.74 -12.92
N ARG A 115 -17.47 1.46 -12.66
CA ARG A 115 -16.96 1.00 -11.35
C ARG A 115 -15.64 1.68 -11.00
N PHE A 116 -14.74 1.84 -11.96
CA PHE A 116 -13.48 2.55 -11.73
C PHE A 116 -13.73 4.00 -11.30
N MET A 117 -14.65 4.71 -11.95
CA MET A 117 -14.99 6.09 -11.62
C MET A 117 -15.73 6.19 -10.28
N ASP A 118 -16.59 5.24 -9.95
CA ASP A 118 -17.31 5.17 -8.67
C ASP A 118 -16.32 4.96 -7.51
N LEU A 119 -15.40 4.01 -7.65
CA LEU A 119 -14.33 3.77 -6.68
C LEU A 119 -13.39 4.98 -6.57
N LYS A 120 -13.01 5.60 -7.69
CA LYS A 120 -12.17 6.82 -7.70
C LYS A 120 -12.84 7.93 -6.90
N THR A 121 -14.14 8.12 -7.10
CA THR A 121 -14.94 9.13 -6.39
C THR A 121 -15.02 8.81 -4.88
N SER A 122 -15.27 7.55 -4.54
CA SER A 122 -15.29 7.07 -3.15
C SER A 122 -13.93 7.30 -2.45
N VAL A 123 -12.82 6.93 -3.10
CA VAL A 123 -11.46 7.19 -2.59
C VAL A 123 -11.23 8.68 -2.37
N ILE A 124 -11.45 9.52 -3.39
CA ILE A 124 -11.19 10.98 -3.30
C ILE A 124 -12.05 11.63 -2.21
N SER A 125 -13.33 11.27 -2.11
CA SER A 125 -14.24 11.82 -1.09
C SER A 125 -13.88 11.39 0.34
N SER A 126 -13.18 10.27 0.51
CA SER A 126 -12.74 9.76 1.82
C SER A 126 -11.46 10.41 2.37
N LEU A 127 -10.77 11.20 1.55
CA LEU A 127 -9.51 11.85 1.89
C LEU A 127 -9.73 13.21 2.56
N PRO A 128 -8.90 13.59 3.54
CA PRO A 128 -8.93 14.94 4.09
C PRO A 128 -8.62 15.96 2.98
N THR A 129 -9.37 17.07 2.95
CA THR A 129 -9.25 18.14 1.93
C THR A 129 -7.81 18.66 1.76
N ASN A 130 -7.04 18.70 2.85
CA ASN A 130 -5.66 19.21 2.85
C ASN A 130 -4.64 18.23 2.23
N PHE A 131 -4.98 16.93 2.12
CA PHE A 131 -4.08 15.88 1.63
C PHE A 131 -4.54 15.24 0.31
N GLY A 132 -5.78 15.53 -0.12
CA GLY A 132 -6.36 14.94 -1.33
C GLY A 132 -5.56 15.21 -2.61
N TRP A 133 -4.95 16.40 -2.73
CA TRP A 133 -4.30 16.84 -3.97
C TRP A 133 -3.14 15.93 -4.42
N ASN A 134 -2.31 15.46 -3.49
CA ASN A 134 -1.20 14.54 -3.80
C ASN A 134 -1.71 13.21 -4.32
N THR A 135 -2.76 12.69 -3.67
CA THR A 135 -3.37 11.42 -4.06
C THR A 135 -4.05 11.55 -5.42
N MET A 136 -4.76 12.65 -5.68
CA MET A 136 -5.36 12.91 -6.99
C MET A 136 -4.33 12.93 -8.11
N LYS A 137 -3.20 13.62 -7.91
CA LYS A 137 -2.10 13.64 -8.88
C LYS A 137 -1.49 12.25 -9.09
N ALA A 138 -1.29 11.48 -8.01
CA ALA A 138 -0.80 10.11 -8.13
C ALA A 138 -1.78 9.22 -8.91
N LEU A 139 -3.09 9.39 -8.72
CA LEU A 139 -4.12 8.66 -9.48
C LEU A 139 -4.16 9.00 -10.98
N GLU A 140 -3.54 10.10 -11.42
CA GLU A 140 -3.37 10.43 -12.85
C GLU A 140 -2.14 9.76 -13.46
N ASP A 141 -1.16 9.41 -12.63
CA ASP A 141 0.04 8.67 -13.02
C ASP A 141 -0.24 7.16 -12.99
N GLY A 142 -0.33 6.54 -14.16
CA GLY A 142 -0.63 5.11 -14.34
C GLY A 142 0.33 4.15 -13.61
N ASP A 143 1.58 4.57 -13.40
CA ASP A 143 2.61 3.73 -12.80
C ASP A 143 2.69 3.90 -11.27
N SER A 144 1.99 4.91 -10.72
CA SER A 144 1.99 5.15 -9.28
C SER A 144 1.37 3.98 -8.51
N PRO A 145 1.82 3.70 -7.28
CA PRO A 145 1.20 2.71 -6.42
C PRO A 145 -0.30 2.94 -6.19
N GLN A 146 -0.72 4.21 -6.11
CA GLN A 146 -2.12 4.61 -5.92
C GLN A 146 -2.97 4.24 -7.14
N SER A 147 -2.47 4.52 -8.34
CA SER A 147 -3.17 4.19 -9.58
C SER A 147 -3.29 2.68 -9.76
N ARG A 148 -2.21 1.94 -9.51
CA ARG A 148 -2.21 0.46 -9.50
C ARG A 148 -3.17 -0.12 -8.47
N ALA A 149 -3.22 0.45 -7.26
CA ALA A 149 -4.16 0.04 -6.22
C ALA A 149 -5.63 0.26 -6.62
N LEU A 150 -5.95 1.42 -7.20
CA LEU A 150 -7.30 1.70 -7.69
C LEU A 150 -7.68 0.80 -8.86
N HIS A 151 -6.74 0.54 -9.77
CA HIS A 151 -6.94 -0.39 -10.87
C HIS A 151 -7.20 -1.81 -10.35
N TRP A 152 -6.43 -2.27 -9.36
CA TRP A 152 -6.68 -3.56 -8.73
C TRP A 152 -8.09 -3.63 -8.09
N LEU A 153 -8.50 -2.59 -7.34
CA LEU A 153 -9.86 -2.54 -6.76
C LEU A 153 -10.99 -2.61 -7.80
N ALA A 154 -10.78 -1.99 -8.95
CA ALA A 154 -11.76 -1.98 -10.02
C ALA A 154 -11.83 -3.31 -10.77
N HIS A 155 -10.71 -4.03 -10.89
CA HIS A 155 -10.53 -5.11 -11.87
C HIS A 155 -10.21 -6.48 -11.31
N ASN A 156 -9.51 -6.53 -10.19
CA ASN A 156 -8.88 -7.74 -9.66
C ASN A 156 -9.26 -8.02 -8.21
N ASP A 157 -10.00 -7.11 -7.57
CA ASP A 157 -10.51 -7.31 -6.22
C ASP A 157 -11.58 -8.40 -6.22
N SER A 158 -11.18 -9.59 -5.78
CA SER A 158 -12.03 -10.77 -5.68
C SER A 158 -13.06 -10.69 -4.55
N TYR A 159 -12.89 -9.80 -3.57
CA TYR A 159 -13.93 -9.47 -2.59
C TYR A 159 -15.01 -8.57 -3.20
N PHE A 160 -14.68 -7.88 -4.30
CA PHE A 160 -15.55 -6.98 -5.04
C PHE A 160 -16.19 -5.92 -4.14
N VAL A 161 -15.36 -5.14 -3.44
CA VAL A 161 -15.85 -4.13 -2.48
C VAL A 161 -16.89 -3.21 -3.12
N ASP A 162 -17.97 -2.93 -2.41
CA ASP A 162 -19.02 -2.02 -2.88
C ASP A 162 -18.47 -0.57 -2.91
N PRO A 163 -18.52 0.17 -4.03
CA PRO A 163 -18.06 1.55 -4.08
C PRO A 163 -18.76 2.48 -3.06
N SER A 164 -19.98 2.14 -2.64
CA SER A 164 -20.73 2.86 -1.60
C SER A 164 -20.24 2.58 -0.18
N ASP A 165 -19.51 1.49 0.06
CA ASP A 165 -18.82 1.22 1.32
C ASP A 165 -17.49 2.00 1.38
N VAL A 166 -17.61 3.28 1.71
CA VAL A 166 -16.47 4.21 1.78
C VAL A 166 -15.37 3.71 2.74
N ILE A 167 -15.73 3.01 3.82
CA ILE A 167 -14.75 2.50 4.80
C ILE A 167 -13.98 1.32 4.20
N GLY A 168 -14.69 0.33 3.67
CA GLY A 168 -14.06 -0.84 3.03
C GLY A 168 -13.20 -0.44 1.83
N VAL A 169 -13.70 0.46 0.96
CA VAL A 169 -12.94 1.00 -0.16
C VAL A 169 -11.66 1.68 0.33
N LYS A 170 -11.74 2.53 1.36
CA LYS A 170 -10.58 3.23 1.90
C LYS A 170 -9.55 2.27 2.48
N GLN A 171 -9.97 1.29 3.28
CA GLN A 171 -9.03 0.35 3.92
C GLN A 171 -8.32 -0.51 2.87
N ARG A 172 -9.07 -1.13 1.95
CA ARG A 172 -8.48 -1.94 0.87
C ARG A 172 -7.61 -1.09 -0.06
N PHE A 173 -8.00 0.15 -0.37
CA PHE A 173 -7.19 1.06 -1.18
C PHE A 173 -5.85 1.39 -0.52
N VAL A 174 -5.84 1.74 0.77
CA VAL A 174 -4.62 2.06 1.51
C VAL A 174 -3.68 0.85 1.56
N LEU A 175 -4.24 -0.34 1.81
CA LEU A 175 -3.47 -1.58 1.89
C LEU A 175 -2.92 -1.98 0.50
N ALA A 176 -3.73 -1.94 -0.56
CA ALA A 176 -3.25 -2.19 -1.92
C ALA A 176 -2.19 -1.15 -2.36
N THR A 177 -2.33 0.12 -1.95
CA THR A 177 -1.32 1.15 -2.20
C THR A 177 -0.01 0.80 -1.49
N LEU A 178 -0.08 0.37 -0.23
CA LEU A 178 1.09 -0.07 0.53
C LEU A 178 1.80 -1.22 -0.19
N PHE A 179 1.06 -2.23 -0.63
CA PHE A 179 1.57 -3.38 -1.39
C PHE A 179 2.34 -2.93 -2.64
N TYR A 180 1.72 -2.15 -3.53
CA TYR A 180 2.39 -1.70 -4.76
C TYR A 180 3.56 -0.74 -4.50
N SER A 181 3.56 -0.02 -3.36
CA SER A 181 4.65 0.88 -2.98
C SER A 181 5.87 0.17 -2.40
N THR A 182 5.71 -1.08 -1.96
CA THR A 182 6.74 -1.85 -1.25
C THR A 182 7.20 -3.09 -2.02
N GLY A 183 6.83 -3.20 -3.30
CA GLY A 183 7.15 -4.37 -4.13
C GLY A 183 6.46 -5.64 -3.64
N GLY A 184 5.21 -5.51 -3.17
CA GLY A 184 4.45 -6.60 -2.56
C GLY A 184 4.26 -7.83 -3.47
N GLU A 185 4.50 -7.71 -4.76
CA GLU A 185 4.59 -8.83 -5.69
C GLU A 185 5.61 -9.90 -5.20
N GLU A 186 6.68 -9.47 -4.54
CA GLU A 186 7.67 -10.36 -3.93
C GLU A 186 7.14 -11.07 -2.67
N TRP A 187 6.14 -10.50 -1.98
CA TRP A 187 5.54 -11.09 -0.77
C TRP A 187 4.74 -12.35 -1.11
N ILE A 188 3.99 -12.30 -2.22
CA ILE A 188 3.13 -13.41 -2.67
C ILE A 188 3.98 -14.62 -3.09
N SER A 189 5.13 -14.37 -3.73
CA SER A 189 6.02 -15.44 -4.21
C SER A 189 6.53 -16.37 -3.12
N LYS A 190 6.66 -15.88 -1.88
CA LYS A 190 7.18 -16.64 -0.73
C LYS A 190 6.08 -17.29 0.10
N SER A 191 4.90 -16.67 0.16
CA SER A 191 3.80 -17.14 1.01
C SER A 191 3.04 -18.33 0.40
N PHE A 192 2.95 -18.42 -0.93
CA PHE A 192 2.17 -19.47 -1.60
C PHE A 192 2.74 -20.89 -1.46
N ILE A 193 4.03 -21.04 -1.15
CA ILE A 193 4.73 -22.32 -1.20
C ILE A 193 4.50 -23.16 0.06
N TYR A 194 4.20 -22.55 1.21
CA TYR A 194 4.31 -23.27 2.49
C TYR A 194 3.03 -23.91 3.02
N LEU A 195 1.83 -23.56 2.52
CA LEU A 195 0.58 -23.95 3.19
C LEU A 195 -0.51 -24.60 2.33
N GLY A 196 -0.19 -25.10 1.14
CA GLY A 196 -0.98 -26.17 0.48
C GLY A 196 -2.49 -25.94 0.28
N GLY A 197 -3.01 -24.72 0.31
CA GLY A 197 -4.42 -24.43 0.06
C GLY A 197 -4.81 -23.00 0.39
N GLU A 198 -5.54 -22.36 -0.52
CA GLU A 198 -6.44 -21.18 -0.41
C GLU A 198 -6.41 -20.31 0.87
N TRP A 199 -5.25 -19.88 1.36
CA TRP A 199 -5.24 -18.90 2.45
C TRP A 199 -5.50 -17.50 1.90
N GLY A 200 -6.41 -16.80 2.57
CA GLY A 200 -6.77 -15.41 2.38
C GLY A 200 -5.61 -14.46 2.65
N GLY A 201 -4.62 -14.49 1.78
CA GLY A 201 -3.49 -13.58 1.82
C GLY A 201 -3.89 -12.15 1.54
N PHE A 202 -2.89 -11.27 1.55
CA PHE A 202 -3.05 -9.89 1.12
C PHE A 202 -3.72 -9.83 -0.25
N MET A 203 -4.68 -8.93 -0.45
CA MET A 203 -5.43 -8.80 -1.72
C MET A 203 -6.26 -10.04 -2.11
N SER A 204 -6.67 -10.85 -1.12
CA SER A 204 -7.58 -11.98 -1.33
C SER A 204 -9.06 -11.57 -1.34
N ASN A 205 -9.94 -12.56 -1.53
CA ASN A 205 -11.39 -12.43 -1.45
C ASN A 205 -11.92 -12.31 -0.01
N GLN A 206 -11.04 -12.21 1.00
CA GLN A 206 -11.44 -11.99 2.38
C GLN A 206 -11.45 -10.49 2.70
N SER A 207 -12.12 -10.11 3.80
CA SER A 207 -12.02 -8.76 4.34
C SER A 207 -10.56 -8.46 4.68
N GLU A 208 -10.17 -7.21 4.48
CA GLU A 208 -8.90 -6.63 4.90
C GLU A 208 -8.57 -6.82 6.38
N CYS A 209 -9.57 -7.07 7.23
CA CYS A 209 -9.37 -7.40 8.64
C CYS A 209 -8.77 -8.80 8.85
N GLU A 210 -8.96 -9.70 7.89
CA GLU A 210 -8.41 -11.05 7.90
C GLU A 210 -7.07 -11.14 7.15
N TRP A 211 -6.56 -10.02 6.62
CA TRP A 211 -5.25 -10.01 5.97
C TRP A 211 -4.14 -9.99 7.02
N TYR A 212 -3.51 -11.14 7.22
CA TYR A 212 -2.32 -11.26 8.05
C TYR A 212 -1.09 -11.60 7.21
N ILE A 213 0.04 -11.01 7.60
CA ILE A 213 1.35 -11.49 7.17
C ILE A 213 1.74 -12.53 8.21
N THR A 214 1.79 -13.81 7.83
CA THR A 214 2.44 -14.81 8.68
C THR A 214 3.93 -14.50 8.69
N ASP A 215 4.52 -14.39 9.88
CA ASP A 215 5.97 -14.20 10.02
C ASP A 215 6.71 -15.27 9.21
N ILE A 216 7.66 -14.81 8.37
CA ILE A 216 8.52 -15.63 7.50
C ILE A 216 9.74 -16.10 8.29
#